data_AF-A0A8X7W2I8-F1
#
_entry.id   AF-A0A8X7W2I8-F1
#
_cell.length_a   1.000
_cell.length_b   1.000
_cell.length_c   1.000
_cell.angle_alpha   90.00
_cell.angle_beta   90.00
_cell.angle_gamma   90.00
#
_symmetry.space_group_name_H-M   'P 1'
#
loop_
_entity.id
_entity.type
_entity.pdbx_description
1 polymer ?
#
loop_
_entity_poly.entity_id
_entity_poly.type
_entity_poly.pdbx_seq_one_letter_code
_entity_poly.pdbx_strand_id
1 'polypeptide(L)' 'MDQEAAETARESLELVFRMSNILDTGLDRHTLSVLIALCDLGLNPEALAAVVKELRQESGYDLVSSLR' A
#
# COMPACT_ATOMS: atom_id res chain seq x y z
N MET A 1 -18.69 -19.68 7.95
CA MET A 1 -17.99 -18.75 8.86
C MET A 1 -16.73 -18.20 8.19
N ASP A 2 -15.82 -19.03 7.68
CA ASP A 2 -14.61 -18.52 6.98
C ASP A 2 -14.90 -17.76 5.67
N GLN A 3 -15.95 -18.15 4.94
CA GLN A 3 -16.29 -17.51 3.67
C GLN A 3 -16.80 -16.07 3.84
N GLU A 4 -17.63 -15.82 4.84
CA GLU A 4 -18.18 -14.48 5.13
C GLU A 4 -17.09 -13.51 5.61
N ALA A 5 -16.14 -14.01 6.41
CA ALA A 5 -14.97 -13.23 6.83
C ALA A 5 -14.06 -12.90 5.63
N ALA A 6 -13.85 -13.86 4.73
CA ALA A 6 -13.07 -13.64 3.51
C ALA A 6 -13.74 -12.66 2.55
N GLU A 7 -15.07 -12.68 2.43
CA GLU A 7 -15.84 -11.72 1.65
C GLU A 7 -15.73 -10.31 2.25
N THR A 8 -15.94 -10.18 3.55
CA THR A 8 -15.82 -8.89 4.27
C THR A 8 -14.42 -8.28 4.12
N ALA A 9 -13.37 -9.09 4.19
CA ALA A 9 -11.99 -8.63 3.99
C ALA A 9 -11.75 -8.11 2.55
N ARG A 10 -12.32 -8.79 1.55
CA ARG A 10 -12.22 -8.36 0.14
C ARG A 10 -12.95 -7.04 -0.11
N GLU A 11 -14.17 -6.89 0.43
CA GLU A 11 -14.93 -5.65 0.31
C GLU A 11 -14.23 -4.47 1.02
N SER A 12 -13.65 -4.74 2.19
CA SER A 12 -12.87 -3.75 2.93
C SER A 12 -11.64 -3.29 2.14
N LEU A 13 -10.89 -4.24 1.55
CA LEU A 13 -9.74 -3.93 0.70
C LEU A 13 -10.15 -3.14 -0.56
N GLU A 14 -11.28 -3.49 -1.17
CA GLU A 14 -11.81 -2.75 -2.32
C GLU A 14 -12.19 -1.32 -1.97
N LEU A 15 -12.84 -1.11 -0.82
CA LEU A 15 -13.17 0.22 -0.32
C LEU A 15 -11.90 1.07 -0.13
N VAL A 16 -10.89 0.52 0.54
CA VAL A 16 -9.61 1.22 0.77
C VAL A 16 -8.89 1.51 -0.56
N PHE A 17 -8.92 0.59 -1.52
CA PHE A 17 -8.35 0.83 -2.85
C PHE A 17 -9.05 1.99 -3.58
N ARG A 18 -10.38 2.10 -3.49
CA ARG A 18 -11.09 3.25 -4.07
C ARG A 18 -10.71 4.55 -3.38
N MET A 19 -10.58 4.56 -2.05
CA MET A 19 -10.12 5.74 -1.31
C MET A 19 -8.71 6.16 -1.75
N SER A 20 -7.81 5.20 -1.91
CA SER A 20 -6.45 5.42 -2.41
C SER A 20 -6.42 6.08 -3.80
N ASN A 21 -7.30 5.65 -4.71
CA ASN A 21 -7.40 6.23 -6.05
C ASN A 21 -7.98 7.66 -6.01
N ILE A 22 -8.96 7.93 -5.13
CA ILE A 22 -9.51 9.29 -4.96
C ILE A 22 -8.42 10.26 -4.45
N LEU A 23 -7.55 9.78 -3.58
CA LEU A 23 -6.43 10.55 -3.02
C LEU A 23 -5.18 10.54 -3.92
N ASP A 24 -5.25 9.88 -5.08
CA ASP A 24 -4.16 9.74 -6.05
C ASP A 24 -2.82 9.29 -5.42
N THR A 25 -2.87 8.32 -4.50
CA THR A 25 -1.66 7.87 -3.81
C THR A 25 -0.72 7.06 -4.73
N GLY A 26 -1.25 6.56 -5.85
CA GLY A 26 -0.53 5.71 -6.80
C GLY A 26 -0.15 4.34 -6.24
N LEU A 27 -0.86 3.84 -5.23
CA LEU A 27 -0.67 2.50 -4.67
C LEU A 27 -1.61 1.50 -5.34
N ASP A 28 -1.07 0.37 -5.78
CA ASP A 28 -1.85 -0.74 -6.33
C ASP A 28 -2.47 -1.61 -5.21
N ARG A 29 -3.41 -2.49 -5.59
CA ARG A 29 -4.14 -3.35 -4.63
C ARG A 29 -3.22 -4.27 -3.83
N HIS A 30 -2.16 -4.79 -4.45
CA HIS A 30 -1.24 -5.69 -3.75
C HIS A 30 -0.44 -4.92 -2.70
N THR A 31 0.14 -3.77 -3.07
CA THR A 31 0.85 -2.91 -2.12
C THR A 31 -0.05 -2.51 -0.95
N LEU A 32 -1.28 -2.07 -1.20
CA LEU A 32 -2.23 -1.74 -0.13
C LEU A 32 -2.54 -2.92 0.79
N SER A 33 -2.70 -4.13 0.24
CA SER A 33 -2.95 -5.32 1.06
C SER A 33 -1.80 -5.63 2.02
N VAL A 34 -0.56 -5.42 1.57
CA VAL A 34 0.63 -5.58 2.41
C VAL A 34 0.67 -4.50 3.48
N LEU A 35 0.41 -3.24 3.13
CA LEU A 35 0.40 -2.14 4.10
C LEU A 35 -0.67 -2.34 5.19
N ILE A 36 -1.85 -2.83 4.83
CA ILE A 36 -2.91 -3.16 5.80
C ILE A 36 -2.44 -4.28 6.74
N ALA A 37 -1.86 -5.36 6.21
CA ALA A 37 -1.36 -6.45 7.04
C ALA A 37 -0.24 -5.99 8.00
N LEU A 38 0.62 -5.07 7.56
CA LEU A 38 1.65 -4.46 8.40
C LEU A 38 1.04 -3.60 9.52
N CYS A 39 0.00 -2.82 9.22
CA CYS A 39 -0.75 -2.07 10.22
C CYS A 39 -1.46 -2.99 11.23
N ASP A 40 -2.02 -4.13 10.79
CA ASP A 40 -2.64 -5.13 11.66
C ASP A 40 -1.65 -5.77 12.65
N LEU A 41 -0.35 -5.81 12.30
CA LEU A 41 0.73 -6.21 13.20
C LEU A 41 1.14 -5.11 14.21
N GLY A 42 0.47 -3.96 14.19
CA GLY A 42 0.72 -2.84 15.10
C GLY A 42 1.78 -1.85 14.63
N LEU A 43 2.20 -1.92 13.36
CA LEU A 43 3.12 -0.93 12.80
C LEU A 43 2.41 0.42 12.63
N ASN A 44 3.17 1.49 12.91
CA ASN A 44 2.66 2.85 12.79
C ASN A 44 2.49 3.23 11.29
N PRO A 45 1.30 3.69 10.87
CA PRO A 45 1.02 3.99 9.47
C PRO A 45 1.80 5.20 8.94
N GLU A 46 2.09 6.20 9.77
CA GLU A 46 2.89 7.37 9.38
C GLU A 46 4.34 6.99 9.07
N ALA A 47 4.96 6.14 9.89
CA ALA A 47 6.30 5.61 9.67
C ALA A 47 6.34 4.73 8.41
N LEU A 48 5.34 3.89 8.22
CA LEU A 48 5.22 3.06 7.02
C LEU A 48 5.08 3.92 5.75
N ALA A 49 4.31 5.00 5.80
CA ALA A 49 4.19 5.94 4.70
C ALA A 49 5.50 6.65 4.37
N ALA A 50 6.34 6.95 5.37
CA ALA A 50 7.67 7.52 5.15
C ALA A 50 8.57 6.53 4.38
N VAL A 51 8.60 5.27 4.80
CA VAL A 51 9.38 4.21 4.14
C VAL A 51 8.92 3.98 2.70
N VAL A 52 7.60 3.91 2.46
CA VAL A 52 7.06 3.75 1.10
C VAL A 52 7.46 4.91 0.18
N LYS A 53 7.48 6.15 0.69
CA LYS A 53 7.93 7.31 -0.08
C LYS A 53 9.42 7.22 -0.42
N GLU A 54 10.25 6.83 0.54
CA GLU A 54 11.70 6.66 0.35
C GLU A 54 12.00 5.58 -0.71
N LEU A 55 11.40 4.40 -0.60
CA LEU A 55 11.58 3.31 -1.57
C LEU A 55 11.17 3.70 -3.00
N ARG A 56 10.09 4.47 -3.15
CA ARG A 56 9.64 4.97 -4.46
C ARG A 56 10.61 6.00 -5.03
N GLN A 57 11.25 6.80 -4.19
CA GLN A 57 12.27 7.75 -4.62
C GLN A 57 13.54 7.02 -5.06
N GLU A 58 14.04 6.06 -4.29
CA GLU A 58 15.23 5.27 -4.64
C GLU A 58 15.07 4.55 -5.98
N SER A 59 13.90 3.93 -6.22
CA SER A 59 13.56 3.28 -7.49
C SER A 59 13.61 4.25 -8.68
N GLY A 60 13.25 5.52 -8.46
CA GLY A 60 13.34 6.56 -9.47
C GLY A 60 14.76 7.07 -9.69
N TYR A 61 15.56 7.17 -8.62
CA TYR A 61 16.96 7.57 -8.71
C TYR A 61 17.82 6.53 -9.43
N ASP A 62 17.60 5.24 -9.20
CA ASP A 62 18.40 4.16 -9.80
C ASP A 62 18.29 4.12 -11.34
N LEU A 63 17.11 4.45 -11.89
CA LEU A 63 16.90 4.58 -13.32
C LEU A 63 17.63 5.79 -13.91
N VAL A 64 17.72 6.89 -13.17
CA VAL A 64 18.40 8.12 -13.62
C VAL A 64 19.92 7.98 -13.53
N SER A 65 20.46 7.32 -12.50
CA SER A 65 21.89 7.01 -12.39
C SER A 65 22.34 5.99 -13.43
N SER A 66 21.51 5.02 -13.79
CA SER A 66 21.82 4.03 -14.83
C SER A 66 21.80 4.59 -16.26
N LEU A 67 21.20 5.77 -16.47
CA LEU A 67 21.14 6.48 -17.75
C LEU A 67 22.27 7.52 -17.93
N ARG A 68 23.18 7.65 -16.96
CA ARG A 68 24.27 8.62 -16.96
C ARG A 68 25.63 7.94 -17.07
#